data_AF-A0A7C9DRJ8-F1
#
_entry.id   AF-A0A7C9DRJ8-F1
#
_cell.length_a   1.000
_cell.length_b   1.000
_cell.length_c   1.000
_cell.angle_alpha   90.00
_cell.angle_beta   90.00
_cell.angle_gamma   90.00
#
_symmetry.space_group_name_H-M   'P 1'
#
loop_
_entity.id
_entity.type
_entity.pdbx_description
1 polymer ?
#
loop_
_entity_poly.entity_id
_entity_poly.type
_entity_poly.pdbx_seq_one_letter_code
_entity_poly.pdbx_strand_id
1 'polypeptide(L)'
;KLERQQILSLFIKVMKKFYKFLYGIASKEIDSSLPRLKKVVVKPRNMSVEEDLTSAAKRVKDDMKAKVEGLLDPQQYTIKDDFKKALKDGGGKMLSSGLISVESGKDSKSGKMGKDGCSKNEKNQKDDSGNKCNKKRKL
;
A
#
# COMPACT_ATOMS: atom_id res chain seq x y z
N LYS A 1 -62.08 5.82 39.91
CA LYS A 1 -60.97 4.96 39.41
C LYS A 1 -60.48 5.58 38.10
N LEU A 2 -59.16 5.78 37.95
CA LEU A 2 -58.60 6.31 36.71
C LEU A 2 -58.71 5.27 35.60
N GLU A 3 -59.07 5.69 34.39
CA GLU A 3 -59.21 4.79 33.26
C GLU A 3 -57.84 4.30 32.79
N ARG A 4 -57.71 3.02 32.41
CA ARG A 4 -56.43 2.43 31.98
C ARG A 4 -55.76 3.22 30.85
N GLN A 5 -56.55 3.76 29.93
CA GLN A 5 -56.06 4.58 28.83
C GLN A 5 -55.47 5.91 29.31
N GLN A 6 -56.08 6.55 30.31
CA GLN A 6 -55.57 7.79 30.89
C GLN A 6 -54.21 7.56 31.57
N ILE A 7 -54.07 6.47 32.32
CA ILE A 7 -52.80 6.07 32.95
C ILE A 7 -51.71 5.85 31.89
N LEU A 8 -52.01 5.11 30.82
CA LEU A 8 -51.07 4.86 29.74
C LEU A 8 -50.66 6.15 29.01
N SER A 9 -51.63 7.04 28.74
CA SER A 9 -51.36 8.32 28.09
C SER A 9 -50.44 9.21 28.92
N LEU A 10 -50.64 9.22 30.25
CA LEU A 10 -49.82 9.97 31.19
C LEU A 10 -48.42 9.39 31.27
N PHE A 11 -48.31 8.05 31.37
CA PHE A 11 -47.03 7.35 31.36
C PHE A 11 -46.21 7.68 30.11
N ILE A 12 -46.81 7.59 28.91
CA ILE A 12 -46.12 7.92 27.65
C ILE A 12 -45.67 9.39 27.64
N LYS A 13 -46.49 10.33 28.13
CA LYS A 13 -46.11 11.75 28.24
C LYS A 13 -44.91 11.93 29.16
N VAL A 14 -44.91 11.27 30.29
CA VAL A 14 -43.81 11.30 31.27
C VAL A 14 -42.54 10.72 30.65
N MET A 15 -42.61 9.55 30.03
CA MET A 15 -41.46 8.92 29.36
C MET A 15 -40.87 9.80 28.25
N LYS A 16 -41.72 10.48 27.46
CA LYS A 16 -41.26 11.44 26.45
C LYS A 16 -40.52 12.63 27.07
N LYS A 17 -40.97 13.14 28.22
CA LYS A 17 -40.29 14.22 28.94
C LYS A 17 -38.94 13.76 29.50
N PHE A 18 -38.88 12.58 30.11
CA PHE A 18 -37.65 11.98 30.61
C PHE A 18 -36.62 11.78 29.49
N TYR A 19 -37.05 11.21 28.36
CA TYR A 19 -36.17 11.03 27.20
C TYR A 19 -35.59 12.36 26.72
N LYS A 20 -36.44 13.41 26.54
CA LYS A 20 -35.97 14.73 26.11
C LYS A 20 -34.98 15.35 27.09
N PHE A 21 -35.20 15.18 28.39
CA PHE A 21 -34.31 15.70 29.42
C PHE A 21 -32.93 15.02 29.38
N LEU A 22 -32.92 13.69 29.37
CA LEU A 22 -31.68 12.90 29.30
C LEU A 22 -30.93 13.16 28.00
N TYR A 23 -31.64 13.23 26.87
CA TYR A 23 -31.05 13.57 25.58
C TYR A 23 -30.41 14.97 25.62
N GLY A 24 -31.09 15.96 26.19
CA GLY A 24 -30.55 17.31 26.34
C GLY A 24 -29.29 17.37 27.19
N ILE A 25 -29.17 16.54 28.24
CA ILE A 25 -27.95 16.43 29.05
C ILE A 25 -26.84 15.76 28.24
N ALA A 26 -27.12 14.60 27.66
CA ALA A 26 -26.13 13.82 26.90
C ALA A 26 -25.61 14.61 25.69
N SER A 27 -26.48 15.30 24.95
CA SER A 27 -26.06 16.16 23.84
C SER A 27 -25.14 17.29 24.29
N LYS A 28 -25.46 17.96 25.40
CA LYS A 28 -24.58 19.02 25.95
C LYS A 28 -23.22 18.47 26.40
N GLU A 29 -23.22 17.28 27.02
CA GLU A 29 -21.99 16.61 27.43
C GLU A 29 -21.14 16.26 26.21
N ILE A 30 -21.74 15.65 25.18
CA ILE A 30 -21.08 15.31 23.91
C ILE A 30 -20.53 16.58 23.24
N ASP A 31 -21.33 17.65 23.14
CA ASP A 31 -20.90 18.92 22.55
C ASP A 31 -19.75 19.57 23.34
N SER A 32 -19.69 19.34 24.66
CA SER A 32 -18.62 19.86 25.53
C SER A 32 -17.35 19.00 25.54
N SER A 33 -17.51 17.68 25.41
CA SER A 33 -16.44 16.68 25.47
C SER A 33 -15.75 16.49 24.13
N LEU A 34 -16.50 16.63 23.03
CA LEU A 34 -15.90 16.63 21.70
C LEU A 34 -14.92 17.82 21.64
N PRO A 35 -13.67 17.58 21.22
CA PRO A 35 -12.74 18.67 20.99
C PRO A 35 -13.41 19.60 19.98
N ARG A 36 -13.86 20.78 20.45
CA ARG A 36 -14.53 21.80 19.63
C ARG A 36 -13.76 21.83 18.33
N LEU A 37 -14.41 21.51 17.21
CA LEU A 37 -13.81 21.45 15.88
C LEU A 37 -13.03 22.74 15.67
N LYS A 38 -11.75 22.72 16.07
CA LYS A 38 -10.88 23.88 15.95
C LYS A 38 -10.80 24.01 14.45
N LYS A 39 -11.33 25.11 13.93
CA LYS A 39 -11.26 25.43 12.51
C LYS A 39 -9.79 25.26 12.13
N VAL A 40 -9.47 24.14 11.48
CA VAL A 40 -8.11 23.84 11.08
C VAL A 40 -7.84 24.87 10.00
N VAL A 41 -7.11 25.92 10.36
CA VAL A 41 -6.67 26.91 9.39
C VAL A 41 -5.63 26.21 8.56
N VAL A 42 -6.07 25.66 7.43
CA VAL A 42 -5.17 25.14 6.39
C VAL A 42 -4.45 26.35 5.84
N LYS A 43 -3.23 26.60 6.34
CA LYS A 43 -2.36 27.65 5.81
C LYS A 43 -1.68 27.11 4.56
N PRO A 44 -1.61 27.90 3.47
CA PRO A 44 -0.75 27.58 2.35
C PRO A 44 0.67 27.37 2.84
N ARG A 45 1.32 26.31 2.35
CA ARG A 45 2.73 26.07 2.64
C ARG A 45 3.54 27.06 1.80
N ASN A 46 4.36 27.89 2.44
CA ASN A 46 5.16 28.93 1.77
C ASN A 46 6.37 28.36 1.00
N MET A 47 6.38 27.08 0.67
CA MET A 47 7.46 26.48 -0.10
C MET A 47 7.14 26.59 -1.58
N SER A 48 8.14 26.94 -2.38
CA SER A 48 7.99 26.87 -3.83
C SER A 48 7.83 25.41 -4.27
N VAL A 49 7.11 25.18 -5.36
CA VAL A 49 7.00 23.85 -5.98
C VAL A 49 8.39 23.31 -6.33
N GLU A 50 9.29 24.19 -6.79
CA GLU A 50 10.68 23.83 -7.10
C GLU A 50 11.45 23.37 -5.86
N GLU A 51 11.28 24.05 -4.73
CA GLU A 51 11.93 23.69 -3.46
C GLU A 51 11.45 22.33 -2.94
N ASP A 52 10.16 22.03 -3.08
CA ASP A 52 9.60 20.74 -2.66
C ASP A 52 10.15 19.60 -3.54
N LEU A 53 10.15 19.78 -4.86
CA LEU A 53 10.67 18.80 -5.82
C LEU A 53 12.17 18.54 -5.62
N THR A 54 12.96 19.60 -5.45
CA THR A 54 14.40 19.48 -5.21
C THR A 54 14.69 18.82 -3.87
N SER A 55 13.93 19.11 -2.82
CA SER A 55 14.08 18.45 -1.51
C SER A 55 13.74 16.95 -1.58
N ALA A 56 12.69 16.59 -2.33
CA ALA A 56 12.30 15.20 -2.55
C ALA A 56 13.37 14.44 -3.36
N ALA A 57 13.87 15.04 -4.45
CA ALA A 57 14.93 14.46 -5.26
C ALA A 57 16.23 14.27 -4.48
N LYS A 58 16.60 15.24 -3.65
CA LYS A 58 17.77 15.14 -2.76
C LYS A 58 17.62 13.97 -1.79
N ARG A 59 16.46 13.83 -1.14
CA ARG A 59 16.19 12.73 -0.21
C ARG A 59 16.32 11.35 -0.86
N VAL A 60 15.84 11.19 -2.11
CA VAL A 60 16.00 9.93 -2.86
C VAL A 60 17.46 9.65 -3.20
N LYS A 61 18.20 10.67 -3.65
CA LYS A 61 19.64 10.54 -3.95
C LYS A 61 20.44 10.15 -2.71
N ASP A 62 20.16 10.79 -1.57
CA ASP A 62 20.85 10.52 -0.31
C ASP A 62 20.54 9.10 0.19
N ASP A 63 19.27 8.64 0.08
CA ASP A 63 18.87 7.27 0.43
C ASP A 63 19.54 6.22 -0.48
N MET A 64 19.60 6.48 -1.80
CA MET A 64 20.32 5.61 -2.73
C MET A 64 21.82 5.59 -2.44
N LYS A 65 22.42 6.75 -2.18
CA LYS A 65 23.84 6.85 -1.86
C LYS A 65 24.16 6.07 -0.57
N ALA A 66 23.35 6.21 0.48
CA ALA A 66 23.54 5.48 1.72
C ALA A 66 23.46 3.95 1.52
N LYS A 67 22.54 3.47 0.67
CA LYS A 67 22.41 2.04 0.33
C LYS A 67 23.59 1.52 -0.50
N VAL A 68 24.14 2.36 -1.38
CA VAL A 68 25.23 1.98 -2.29
C VAL A 68 26.59 2.05 -1.60
N GLU A 69 26.81 3.05 -0.74
CA GLU A 69 28.06 3.29 -0.01
C GLU A 69 28.34 2.22 1.06
N GLY A 70 27.30 1.54 1.58
CA GLY A 70 27.44 0.38 2.46
C GLY A 70 27.59 -0.97 1.76
N LEU A 71 27.37 -1.05 0.44
CA LEU A 71 27.34 -2.29 -0.34
C LEU A 71 28.51 -2.46 -1.32
N LEU A 72 29.10 -1.35 -1.79
CA LEU A 72 30.20 -1.39 -2.76
C LEU A 72 31.56 -1.35 -2.07
N ASP A 73 32.19 -2.51 -1.92
CA ASP A 73 33.64 -2.60 -1.75
C ASP A 73 34.30 -2.48 -3.15
N PRO A 74 34.98 -1.36 -3.47
CA PRO A 74 35.57 -1.14 -4.79
C PRO A 74 36.64 -2.19 -5.14
N GLN A 75 37.17 -2.90 -4.13
CA GLN A 75 38.20 -3.91 -4.36
C GLN A 75 37.65 -5.23 -4.93
N GLN A 76 36.35 -5.49 -4.83
CA GLN A 76 35.74 -6.75 -5.28
C GLN A 76 35.44 -6.76 -6.79
N TYR A 77 35.45 -5.59 -7.43
CA TYR A 77 35.20 -5.42 -8.87
C TYR A 77 36.44 -5.01 -9.66
N THR A 78 37.60 -4.86 -8.98
CA THR A 78 38.86 -4.52 -9.64
C THR A 78 39.50 -5.79 -10.18
N ILE A 79 39.55 -5.96 -11.50
CA ILE A 79 40.32 -7.04 -12.15
C ILE A 79 41.80 -6.69 -11.95
N LYS A 80 42.45 -7.32 -10.96
CA LYS A 80 43.77 -6.89 -10.49
C LYS A 80 44.91 -7.12 -11.49
N ASP A 81 44.92 -8.17 -12.31
CA ASP A 81 46.14 -8.45 -13.08
C ASP A 81 45.98 -9.09 -14.46
N ASP A 82 44.76 -9.33 -14.98
CA ASP A 82 44.65 -10.15 -16.21
C ASP A 82 43.48 -9.78 -17.12
N PHE A 83 43.21 -8.48 -17.26
CA PHE A 83 42.13 -7.99 -18.14
C PHE A 83 42.24 -8.54 -19.58
N LYS A 84 43.47 -8.62 -20.10
CA LYS A 84 43.77 -9.09 -21.45
C LYS A 84 43.61 -10.61 -21.61
N LYS A 85 43.78 -11.36 -20.52
CA LYS A 85 43.63 -12.82 -20.47
C LYS A 85 42.17 -13.22 -20.24
N ALA A 86 41.46 -12.51 -19.36
CA ALA A 86 40.02 -12.68 -19.16
C ALA A 86 39.21 -12.42 -20.44
N LEU A 87 39.59 -11.42 -21.25
CA LEU A 87 38.94 -11.15 -22.55
C LEU A 87 39.21 -12.25 -23.59
N LYS A 88 40.37 -12.91 -23.52
CA LYS A 88 40.76 -13.98 -24.45
C LYS A 88 40.22 -15.35 -24.06
N ASP A 89 40.22 -15.66 -22.76
CA ASP A 89 39.86 -16.98 -22.23
C ASP A 89 38.34 -17.11 -21.98
N GLY A 90 37.63 -16.00 -21.72
CA GLY A 90 36.16 -15.96 -21.63
C GLY A 90 35.45 -15.71 -22.96
N GLY A 91 36.21 -15.39 -24.00
CA GLY A 91 35.72 -15.04 -25.33
C GLY A 91 35.48 -16.26 -26.22
N GLY A 92 34.50 -17.10 -25.87
CA GLY A 92 33.88 -17.96 -26.88
C GLY A 92 33.45 -17.09 -28.07
N LYS A 93 33.85 -17.45 -29.29
CA LYS A 93 33.68 -16.66 -30.53
C LYS A 93 32.35 -15.88 -30.51
N MET A 94 32.40 -14.57 -30.29
CA MET A 94 31.21 -13.72 -30.40
C MET A 94 30.70 -13.85 -31.83
N LEU A 95 29.47 -14.34 -32.00
CA LEU A 95 28.77 -14.24 -33.27
C LEU A 95 28.61 -12.75 -33.58
N SER A 96 28.88 -12.34 -34.82
CA SER A 96 28.84 -10.92 -35.22
C SER A 96 27.46 -10.25 -35.06
N SER A 97 26.43 -11.02 -34.69
CA SER A 97 25.08 -10.57 -34.41
C SER A 97 24.87 -10.03 -32.98
N GLY A 98 25.86 -10.11 -32.09
CA GLY A 98 25.81 -9.46 -30.77
C GLY A 98 24.78 -10.02 -29.78
N LEU A 99 24.15 -11.15 -30.09
CA LEU A 99 23.18 -11.80 -29.21
C LEU A 99 23.90 -12.80 -28.30
N ILE A 100 23.87 -12.54 -26.99
CA ILE A 100 24.39 -13.45 -25.95
C ILE A 100 23.20 -14.11 -25.27
N SER A 101 23.09 -15.43 -25.42
CA SER A 101 22.06 -16.23 -24.73
C SER A 101 22.65 -16.77 -23.43
N VAL A 102 22.02 -16.46 -22.30
CA VAL A 102 22.45 -16.91 -20.97
C VAL A 102 21.47 -17.98 -20.49
N GLU A 103 21.94 -19.21 -20.36
CA GLU A 103 21.17 -20.32 -19.80
C GLU A 103 21.48 -20.43 -18.31
N SER A 104 20.46 -20.26 -17.45
CA SER A 104 20.62 -20.42 -16.01
C SER A 104 20.53 -21.91 -15.62
N GLY A 105 21.66 -22.55 -15.36
CA GLY A 105 21.71 -23.86 -14.71
C GLY A 105 21.46 -23.71 -13.21
N LYS A 106 20.34 -24.23 -12.69
CA LYS A 106 20.18 -24.47 -11.25
C LYS A 106 20.96 -25.74 -10.92
N ASP A 107 21.97 -25.64 -10.06
CA ASP A 107 22.64 -26.80 -9.45
C ASP A 107 21.64 -27.57 -8.57
N SER A 108 20.93 -28.52 -9.17
CA SER A 108 20.09 -29.48 -8.47
C SER A 108 20.97 -30.62 -7.95
N LYS A 109 21.32 -30.59 -6.67
CA LYS A 109 21.73 -31.79 -5.94
C LYS A 109 20.55 -32.78 -5.92
N SER A 110 20.75 -33.88 -6.62
CA SER A 110 20.02 -35.17 -6.61
C SER A 110 18.81 -35.31 -5.68
N GLY A 111 17.63 -35.45 -6.28
CA GLY A 111 16.41 -36.01 -5.67
C GLY A 111 15.43 -36.44 -6.78
N LYS A 112 15.23 -37.74 -6.93
CA LYS A 112 14.50 -38.49 -7.98
C LYS A 112 13.25 -37.85 -8.61
N MET A 113 13.20 -38.08 -9.94
CA MET A 113 12.04 -38.43 -10.81
C MET A 113 10.93 -37.38 -11.00
N GLY A 114 10.69 -37.02 -12.27
CA GLY A 114 9.47 -36.33 -12.67
C GLY A 114 9.55 -35.76 -14.07
N LYS A 115 9.11 -36.55 -15.03
CA LYS A 115 8.99 -36.27 -16.46
C LYS A 115 8.06 -35.08 -16.77
N ASP A 116 8.25 -34.55 -17.98
CA ASP A 116 7.30 -33.81 -18.82
C ASP A 116 6.96 -32.38 -18.32
N GLY A 117 7.22 -31.30 -19.05
CA GLY A 117 7.00 -31.08 -20.46
C GLY A 117 5.86 -30.06 -20.64
N CYS A 118 6.08 -29.09 -21.53
CA CYS A 118 5.08 -28.23 -22.16
C CYS A 118 4.76 -26.86 -21.49
N SER A 119 5.36 -25.85 -22.14
CA SER A 119 4.95 -24.47 -22.33
C SER A 119 3.45 -24.17 -22.37
N LYS A 120 3.07 -22.96 -21.94
CA LYS A 120 2.10 -22.02 -22.58
C LYS A 120 1.91 -20.76 -21.71
N ASN A 121 2.33 -19.61 -22.24
CA ASN A 121 1.49 -18.56 -22.85
C ASN A 121 0.53 -17.84 -21.88
N GLU A 122 0.94 -16.62 -21.53
CA GLU A 122 0.22 -15.37 -21.81
C GLU A 122 -1.32 -15.45 -21.91
N LYS A 123 -2.02 -14.78 -20.99
CA LYS A 123 -3.27 -14.05 -21.29
C LYS A 123 -3.66 -13.06 -20.20
N ASN A 124 -3.75 -11.81 -20.64
CA ASN A 124 -4.49 -10.72 -20.03
C ASN A 124 -5.93 -11.13 -19.72
N GLN A 125 -6.42 -10.85 -18.51
CA GLN A 125 -7.86 -10.81 -18.26
C GLN A 125 -8.20 -9.59 -17.40
N LYS A 126 -9.01 -8.71 -18.00
CA LYS A 126 -9.69 -7.58 -17.38
C LYS A 126 -10.75 -8.12 -16.42
N ASP A 127 -10.72 -7.71 -15.16
CA ASP A 127 -11.90 -7.77 -14.31
C ASP A 127 -12.56 -6.39 -14.29
N ASP A 128 -13.58 -6.29 -15.13
CA ASP A 128 -14.56 -5.21 -15.13
C ASP A 128 -15.83 -5.72 -14.43
N SER A 129 -16.44 -4.82 -13.67
CA SER A 129 -17.84 -4.85 -13.24
C SER A 129 -18.30 -5.87 -12.17
N GLY A 130 -19.06 -5.37 -11.20
CA GLY A 130 -20.06 -6.24 -10.55
C GLY A 130 -20.45 -5.98 -9.11
N ASN A 131 -20.54 -4.72 -8.66
CA ASN A 131 -21.16 -4.37 -7.37
C ASN A 131 -22.64 -4.83 -7.36
N LYS A 132 -23.03 -5.81 -6.53
CA LYS A 132 -24.45 -6.12 -6.25
C LYS A 132 -24.66 -6.56 -4.80
N CYS A 133 -24.91 -5.58 -3.94
CA CYS A 133 -25.42 -5.73 -2.59
C CYS A 133 -26.96 -5.78 -2.62
N ASN A 134 -27.53 -6.98 -2.42
CA ASN A 134 -28.98 -7.16 -2.36
C ASN A 134 -29.49 -6.97 -0.92
N LYS A 135 -29.92 -5.75 -0.58
CA LYS A 135 -30.70 -5.46 0.64
C LYS A 135 -32.19 -5.61 0.36
N LYS A 136 -32.79 -6.76 0.68
CA LYS A 136 -34.25 -6.94 0.63
C LYS A 136 -34.92 -6.22 1.82
N ARG A 137 -35.95 -5.42 1.55
CA ARG A 137 -36.90 -4.87 2.54
C ARG A 137 -38.30 -5.44 2.25
N LYS A 138 -38.98 -5.77 3.37
CA LYS A 138 -40.43 -5.79 3.66
C LYS A 138 -41.38 -6.55 2.72
N LEU A 139 -42.09 -7.51 3.33
CA LEU A 139 -43.54 -7.45 3.52
C LEU A 139 -43.82 -7.63 5.02
#